data_AF-A0AAD5MDH7-F1
#
_entry.id   AF-A0AAD5MDH7-F1
#
_cell.length_a   1.000
_cell.length_b   1.000
_cell.length_c   1.000
_cell.angle_alpha   90.00
_cell.angle_beta   90.00
_cell.angle_gamma   90.00
#
_symmetry.space_group_name_H-M   'P 1'
#
loop_
_entity.id
_entity.type
_entity.pdbx_description
1 polymer ?
#
loop_
_entity_poly.entity_id
_entity_poly.type
_entity_poly.pdbx_seq_one_letter_code
_entity_poly.pdbx_strand_id
1 'polypeptide(L)'
;MGRKNLRIALAELCKTGKKTANIAKIDKPASVCKTVERFIETGESENHPRNGRPTTLFTPENIQKSLGQIQCNPQLTICKMAREDRDK
;
A
#
# COMPACT_ATOMS: atom_id res chain seq x y z
N MET A 1 -9.76 -23.35 -3.87
CA MET A 1 -8.65 -22.57 -4.49
C MET A 1 -8.53 -21.23 -3.78
N GLY A 2 -7.34 -20.79 -3.38
CA GLY A 2 -7.16 -19.48 -2.74
C GLY A 2 -7.20 -18.32 -3.76
N ARG A 3 -7.63 -17.12 -3.34
CA ARG A 3 -7.70 -15.92 -4.21
C ARG A 3 -6.35 -15.49 -4.79
N LYS A 4 -5.24 -15.81 -4.12
CA LYS A 4 -3.88 -15.57 -4.65
C LYS A 4 -3.60 -16.50 -5.83
N ASN A 5 -3.85 -17.79 -5.67
CA ASN A 5 -3.63 -18.80 -6.72
C ASN A 5 -4.51 -18.54 -7.95
N LEU A 6 -5.76 -18.07 -7.74
CA LEU A 6 -6.62 -17.65 -8.84
C LEU A 6 -5.95 -16.55 -9.68
N ARG A 7 -5.42 -15.50 -9.06
CA ARG A 7 -4.79 -14.38 -9.78
C ARG A 7 -3.53 -14.81 -10.55
N ILE A 8 -2.73 -15.70 -9.97
CA ILE A 8 -1.56 -16.28 -10.64
C ILE A 8 -2.02 -17.06 -11.89
N ALA A 9 -3.03 -17.92 -11.76
CA ALA A 9 -3.58 -18.67 -12.88
C ALA A 9 -4.17 -17.75 -13.98
N LEU A 10 -4.88 -16.68 -13.60
CA LEU A 10 -5.41 -15.70 -14.56
C LEU A 10 -4.30 -14.97 -15.32
N ALA A 11 -3.20 -14.62 -14.63
CA ALA A 11 -2.03 -14.01 -15.24
C ALA A 11 -1.33 -14.96 -16.21
N GLU A 12 -1.17 -16.24 -15.85
CA GLU A 12 -0.62 -17.28 -16.74
C GLU A 12 -1.47 -17.45 -18.00
N LEU A 13 -2.80 -17.49 -17.87
CA LEU A 13 -3.70 -17.56 -19.02
C LEU A 13 -3.58 -16.33 -19.93
N CYS A 14 -3.38 -15.15 -19.35
CA CYS A 14 -3.12 -13.93 -20.11
C CYS A 14 -1.78 -14.04 -20.88
N LYS A 15 -0.73 -14.58 -20.27
CA LYS A 15 0.58 -14.83 -20.92
C LYS A 15 0.47 -15.81 -22.10
N THR A 16 -0.43 -16.79 -22.02
CA THR A 16 -0.68 -17.73 -23.12
C THR A 16 -1.45 -17.12 -24.31
N GLY A 17 -1.78 -15.82 -24.26
CA GLY A 17 -2.49 -15.12 -25.34
C GLY A 17 -3.99 -15.40 -25.41
N LYS A 18 -4.59 -15.98 -24.36
CA LYS A 18 -6.04 -16.19 -24.32
C LYS A 18 -6.77 -14.86 -24.22
N LYS A 19 -7.86 -14.72 -24.99
CA LYS A 19 -8.75 -13.55 -24.91
C LYS A 19 -9.37 -13.41 -23.52
N THR A 20 -9.39 -12.20 -22.97
CA THR A 20 -9.99 -11.87 -21.67
C THR A 20 -11.43 -12.37 -21.52
N ALA A 21 -12.23 -12.32 -22.59
CA ALA A 21 -13.60 -12.84 -22.61
C ALA A 21 -13.70 -14.35 -22.29
N ASN A 22 -12.69 -15.14 -22.68
CA ASN A 22 -12.64 -16.57 -22.37
C ASN A 22 -12.12 -16.81 -20.95
N ILE A 23 -11.19 -15.98 -20.48
CA ILE A 23 -10.67 -16.02 -19.11
C ILE A 23 -11.77 -15.63 -18.10
N ALA A 24 -12.62 -14.66 -18.44
CA ALA A 24 -13.74 -14.18 -17.62
C ALA A 24 -14.83 -15.23 -17.35
N LYS A 25 -14.77 -16.40 -18.00
CA LYS A 25 -15.67 -17.54 -17.72
C LYS A 25 -15.22 -18.39 -16.52
N ILE A 26 -13.99 -18.20 -16.03
CA ILE A 26 -13.37 -19.03 -14.98
C ILE A 26 -13.87 -18.63 -13.58
N ASP A 27 -14.19 -17.35 -13.38
CA ASP A 27 -14.66 -16.80 -12.12
C ASP A 27 -15.51 -15.54 -12.41
N LYS A 28 -15.92 -14.79 -11.38
CA LYS A 28 -16.70 -13.57 -11.50
C LYS A 28 -16.10 -12.59 -12.53
N PRO A 29 -16.80 -12.28 -13.63
CA PRO A 29 -16.25 -11.53 -14.77
C PRO A 29 -15.60 -10.20 -14.37
N ALA A 30 -16.26 -9.44 -13.50
CA ALA A 30 -15.75 -8.14 -13.03
C ALA A 30 -14.41 -8.24 -12.27
N SER A 31 -14.21 -9.32 -11.49
CA SER A 31 -12.95 -9.55 -10.76
C SER A 31 -11.84 -10.01 -11.70
N VAL A 32 -12.20 -10.82 -12.69
CA VAL A 32 -11.27 -11.32 -13.70
C VAL A 32 -10.78 -10.18 -14.58
N CYS A 33 -11.67 -9.35 -15.13
CA CYS A 33 -11.29 -8.20 -15.97
C CYS A 33 -10.33 -7.28 -15.22
N LYS A 34 -10.65 -6.87 -13.99
CA LYS A 34 -9.75 -6.04 -13.15
C LYS A 34 -8.38 -6.68 -12.90
N THR A 35 -8.32 -8.00 -12.81
CA THR A 35 -7.05 -8.71 -12.60
C THR A 35 -6.23 -8.76 -13.87
N VAL A 36 -6.87 -9.03 -15.01
CA VAL A 36 -6.22 -9.09 -16.33
C VAL A 36 -5.76 -7.71 -16.76
N GLU A 37 -6.59 -6.67 -16.63
CA GLU A 37 -6.23 -5.28 -16.92
C GLU A 37 -5.01 -4.85 -16.11
N ARG A 38 -5.04 -5.05 -14.77
CA ARG A 38 -3.89 -4.74 -13.92
C ARG A 38 -2.64 -5.50 -14.34
N PHE A 39 -2.78 -6.78 -14.70
CA PHE A 39 -1.65 -7.59 -15.15
C PHE A 39 -1.07 -7.07 -16.48
N ILE A 40 -1.91 -6.60 -17.40
CA ILE A 40 -1.46 -5.95 -18.65
C ILE A 40 -0.74 -4.63 -18.36
N GLU A 41 -1.24 -3.84 -17.40
CA GLU A 41 -0.65 -2.55 -17.02
C GLU A 41 0.67 -2.65 -16.25
N THR A 42 0.76 -3.60 -15.31
CA THR A 42 1.85 -3.67 -14.32
C THR A 42 2.76 -4.88 -14.48
N GLY A 43 2.31 -5.93 -15.18
CA GLY A 43 2.97 -7.24 -15.20
C GLY A 43 2.84 -8.04 -13.89
N GLU A 44 2.14 -7.49 -12.88
CA GLU A 44 2.06 -8.09 -11.56
C GLU A 44 0.77 -8.89 -11.34
N SER A 45 0.90 -10.07 -10.75
CA SER A 45 -0.24 -10.91 -10.32
C SER A 45 -0.73 -10.58 -8.91
N GLU A 46 0.07 -9.84 -8.14
CA GLU A 46 -0.28 -9.40 -6.79
C GLU A 46 -1.14 -8.13 -6.83
N ASN A 47 -1.84 -7.88 -5.72
CA ASN A 47 -2.65 -6.68 -5.59
C ASN A 47 -1.75 -5.61 -5.02
N HIS A 48 -2.04 -4.34 -5.32
CA HIS A 48 -1.44 -3.24 -4.62
C HIS A 48 -1.55 -3.44 -3.10
N PRO A 49 -0.47 -3.19 -2.34
CA PRO A 49 -0.54 -3.18 -0.90
C PRO A 49 -1.61 -2.17 -0.48
N ARG A 50 -2.50 -2.59 0.41
CA ARG A 50 -3.52 -1.71 0.99
C ARG A 50 -2.85 -0.85 2.04
N ASN A 51 -2.08 0.13 1.60
CA ASN A 51 -1.52 1.13 2.48
C ASN A 51 -2.68 2.06 2.86
N GLY A 52 -3.04 2.08 4.14
CA GLY A 52 -3.96 3.07 4.66
C GLY A 52 -3.40 4.49 4.51
N ARG A 53 -4.13 5.50 4.97
CA ARG A 53 -3.59 6.85 5.08
C ARG A 53 -2.34 6.79 5.97
N PRO A 54 -1.16 7.24 5.52
CA PRO A 54 0.02 7.27 6.36
C PRO A 54 -0.25 8.23 7.53
N THR A 55 -0.42 7.66 8.73
CA THR A 55 -0.44 8.37 10.01
C THR A 55 0.97 8.41 10.59
N THR A 56 1.94 8.86 9.79
CA THR A 56 3.29 9.08 10.30
C THR A 56 3.33 10.42 11.02
N LEU A 57 3.25 10.39 12.35
CA LEU A 57 3.59 11.55 13.21
C LEU A 57 5.03 12.05 12.94
N PHE A 58 5.88 11.20 12.36
CA PHE A 58 7.27 11.47 11.98
C PHE A 58 7.39 12.00 10.55
N THR A 59 6.70 13.09 10.22
CA THR A 59 7.03 13.82 8.98
C THR A 59 8.38 14.53 9.13
N PRO A 60 9.10 14.81 8.03
CA PRO A 60 10.32 15.61 8.09
C PRO A 60 10.11 16.95 8.82
N GLU A 61 8.95 17.61 8.64
CA GLU A 61 8.65 18.86 9.35
C GLU A 61 8.52 18.66 10.85
N ASN A 62 7.83 17.61 11.29
CA ASN A 62 7.64 17.32 12.72
C ASN A 62 8.97 16.95 13.39
N ILE A 63 9.84 16.21 12.68
CA ILE A 63 11.18 15.88 13.15
C ILE A 63 12.02 17.15 13.29
N GLN A 64 12.01 18.03 12.29
CA GLN A 64 12.76 19.29 12.34
C GLN A 64 12.28 20.19 13.48
N LYS A 65 10.97 20.27 13.71
CA LYS A 65 10.39 21.02 14.83
C LYS A 65 10.89 20.49 16.18
N SER A 66 10.84 19.17 16.39
CA SER A 66 11.33 18.56 17.62
C SER A 66 12.84 18.76 17.81
N LEU A 67 13.64 18.67 16.74
CA LEU A 67 15.09 18.91 16.82
C LEU A 67 15.41 20.38 17.16
N GLY A 68 14.70 21.34 16.57
CA GLY A 68 14.86 22.76 16.91
C GLY A 68 14.52 23.06 18.37
N GLN A 69 13.48 22.41 18.92
CA GLN A 69 13.11 22.55 20.33
C GLN A 69 14.19 21.99 21.28
N ILE A 70 14.79 20.83 20.95
CA ILE A 70 15.90 20.25 21.70
C ILE A 70 17.14 21.15 21.65
N GLN A 71 17.43 21.73 20.48
CA GLN A 71 18.57 22.62 20.30
C GLN A 71 18.45 23.90 21.14
N CYS A 72 17.25 24.46 21.24
CA CYS A 72 16.99 25.67 22.04
C CYS A 72 16.93 25.40 23.56
N ASN A 73 16.70 24.16 23.99
CA ASN A 73 16.71 23.78 25.40
C ASN A 73 17.21 22.34 25.56
N PRO A 74 18.51 22.14 25.83
CA PRO A 74 19.12 20.80 25.93
C PRO A 74 18.62 19.98 27.13
N GLN A 75 17.85 20.56 28.06
CA GLN A 75 17.19 19.83 29.15
C GLN A 75 15.79 19.30 28.76
N LEU A 76 15.25 19.69 27.59
CA LEU A 76 14.07 19.06 27.00
C LEU A 76 14.47 17.73 26.36
N THR A 77 14.27 16.65 27.12
CA THR A 77 14.34 15.30 26.55
C THR A 77 13.14 15.07 25.63
N ILE A 78 13.33 14.29 24.56
CA ILE A 78 12.25 13.86 23.62
C ILE A 78 11.01 13.34 24.38
N CYS A 79 11.21 12.64 25.51
CA CYS A 79 10.14 12.12 26.36
C CYS A 79 9.26 13.19 27.03
N LYS A 80 9.79 14.39 27.31
CA LYS A 80 9.02 15.51 27.89
C LYS A 80 8.15 16.20 26.83
N MET A 81 8.72 16.45 25.64
CA MET A 81 7.99 17.09 24.53
C MET A 81 6.81 16.23 24.03
N ALA A 82 6.99 14.91 23.95
CA ALA A 82 5.94 13.96 23.55
C ALA A 82 4.79 13.80 24.57
N ARG A 83 4.91 14.39 25.76
CA ARG A 83 3.83 14.47 26.76
C ARG A 83 3.05 15.77 26.61
N GLU A 84 3.73 16.90 26.44
CA GLU A 84 3.12 18.22 26.27
C GLU A 84 2.24 18.35 25.01
N ASP A 85 2.59 17.65 23.92
CA ASP A 85 1.79 17.64 22.69
C ASP A 85 0.50 16.80 22.79
N ARG A 86 0.34 15.96 23.83
CA ARG A 86 -0.87 15.14 24.05
C ARG A 86 -1.95 15.85 24.87
N ASP A 87 -1.59 16.92 25.57
CA ASP A 87 -2.46 17.66 26.48
C ASP A 87 -3.05 18.94 25.83
N LYS A 88 -2.95 19.07 24.50
CA LYS A 88 -3.59 20.12 23.68
C LYS A 88 -4.69 19.53 22.80
#